data_AF-A0A831W498-F1
#
_entry.id   AF-A0A831W498-F1
#
_cell.length_a   1.000
_cell.length_b   1.000
_cell.length_c   1.000
_cell.angle_alpha   90.00
_cell.angle_beta   90.00
_cell.angle_gamma   90.00
#
_symmetry.space_group_name_H-M   'P 1'
#
loop_
_entity.id
_entity.type
_entity.pdbx_description
1 polymer ?
#
loop_
_entity_poly.entity_id
_entity_poly.type
_entity_poly.pdbx_seq_one_letter_code
_entity_poly.pdbx_strand_id
1 'polypeptide(L)'
;VGDAAPEEVAQVLERLWDGSETLIVVSSDLSHYYDYQTAKKLDSATSKAIESLDPTALTYESACGRIPVAGLLLTARKHGLQAKTIDLRNSGDTAGSKDQVVGYGAYVFY
;
A
#
# COMPACT_ATOMS: atom_id res chain seq x y z
N VAL A 1 -3.90 1.13 13.70
CA VAL A 1 -2.45 1.34 13.91
C VAL A 1 -2.21 2.84 13.96
N GLY A 2 -1.70 3.34 15.10
CA GLY A 2 -1.18 4.72 15.30
C GLY A 2 -2.17 5.88 15.06
N ASP A 3 -1.89 7.02 15.68
CA ASP A 3 -2.61 8.29 15.44
C ASP A 3 -1.81 9.25 14.55
N ALA A 4 -0.77 8.74 13.87
CA ALA A 4 0.07 9.54 13.00
C ALA A 4 -0.67 9.98 11.73
N ALA A 5 -0.41 11.20 11.28
CA ALA A 5 -0.81 11.67 9.97
C ALA A 5 0.14 11.14 8.88
N PRO A 6 -0.32 10.94 7.63
CA PRO A 6 0.55 10.61 6.50
C PRO A 6 1.75 11.54 6.34
N GLU A 7 1.57 12.84 6.65
CA GLU A 7 2.61 13.85 6.59
C GLU A 7 3.71 13.62 7.64
N GLU A 8 3.36 13.12 8.83
CA GLU A 8 4.34 12.79 9.87
C GLU A 8 5.18 11.58 9.46
N VAL A 9 4.55 10.57 8.84
CA VAL A 9 5.29 9.45 8.24
C VAL A 9 6.23 9.96 7.15
N ALA A 10 5.74 10.80 6.23
CA ALA A 10 6.57 11.36 5.16
C ALA A 10 7.78 12.12 5.73
N GLN A 11 7.60 12.92 6.78
CA GLN A 11 8.71 13.63 7.45
C GLN A 11 9.77 12.66 8.00
N VAL A 12 9.37 11.53 8.59
CA VAL A 12 10.30 10.51 9.06
C VAL A 12 11.04 9.88 7.88
N LEU A 13 10.35 9.54 6.79
CA LEU A 13 10.97 8.98 5.59
C LEU A 13 12.01 9.95 5.00
N GLU A 14 11.67 11.24 4.89
CA GLU A 14 12.59 12.28 4.42
C GLU A 14 13.84 12.40 5.31
N ARG A 15 13.69 12.21 6.63
CA ARG A 15 14.82 12.31 7.56
C ARG A 15 15.80 11.16 7.43
N LEU A 16 15.30 10.00 6.98
CA LEU A 16 16.06 8.77 6.76
C LEU A 16 16.50 8.60 5.30
N TRP A 17 16.10 9.50 4.41
CA TRP A 17 16.43 9.44 2.99
C TRP A 17 17.89 9.89 2.77
N ASP A 18 18.82 8.92 2.81
CA ASP A 18 20.27 9.19 2.78
C ASP A 18 20.94 8.84 1.44
N GLY A 19 20.18 8.57 0.37
CA GLY A 19 20.73 8.25 -0.95
C GLY A 19 20.46 6.82 -1.43
N SER A 20 21.19 6.38 -2.45
CA SER A 20 20.94 5.11 -3.17
C SER A 20 21.19 3.84 -2.34
N GLU A 21 21.91 3.97 -1.23
CA GLU A 21 22.18 2.90 -0.28
C GLU A 21 20.98 2.58 0.61
N THR A 22 19.99 3.48 0.68
CA THR A 22 18.82 3.33 1.54
C THR A 22 17.66 2.73 0.77
N LEU A 23 17.18 1.56 1.23
CA LEU A 23 15.93 0.96 0.79
C LEU A 23 14.85 1.14 1.86
N ILE A 24 13.76 1.81 1.50
CA ILE A 24 12.58 1.95 2.35
C ILE A 24 11.59 0.83 2.02
N VAL A 25 11.14 0.11 3.05
CA VAL A 25 10.11 -0.94 2.93
C VAL A 25 8.93 -0.61 3.84
N VAL A 26 7.74 -0.49 3.26
CA VAL A 26 6.48 -0.39 4.00
C VAL A 26 5.75 -1.72 3.92
N SER A 27 5.59 -2.39 5.07
CA SER A 27 4.92 -3.68 5.16
C SER A 27 3.44 -3.49 5.51
N SER A 28 2.55 -4.00 4.66
CA SER A 28 1.10 -3.98 4.88
C SER A 28 0.40 -5.05 4.04
N ASP A 29 -0.65 -5.64 4.61
CA ASP A 29 -1.69 -6.34 3.84
C ASP A 29 -2.70 -5.31 3.29
N LEU A 30 -3.51 -5.72 2.31
CA LEU A 30 -4.58 -4.91 1.69
C LEU A 30 -5.93 -5.15 2.39
N SER A 31 -6.98 -5.53 1.64
CA SER A 31 -8.31 -5.76 2.20
C SER A 31 -8.35 -7.02 3.08
N HIS A 32 -9.19 -7.01 4.13
CA HIS A 32 -9.30 -8.10 5.11
C HIS A 32 -10.72 -8.65 5.22
N TYR A 33 -10.85 -9.98 5.21
CA TYR A 33 -12.08 -10.73 5.55
C TYR A 33 -13.30 -10.46 4.66
N TYR A 34 -13.06 -10.03 3.43
CA TYR A 34 -14.10 -9.93 2.40
C TYR A 34 -14.19 -11.23 1.58
N ASP A 35 -15.33 -11.46 0.93
CA ASP A 35 -15.42 -12.48 -0.10
C ASP A 35 -14.46 -12.18 -1.26
N TYR A 36 -14.04 -13.22 -1.96
CA TYR A 36 -13.02 -13.14 -3.00
C TYR A 36 -13.30 -12.06 -4.08
N GLN A 37 -14.56 -11.84 -4.47
CA GLN A 37 -14.88 -10.85 -5.51
C GLN A 37 -14.83 -9.42 -4.96
N THR A 38 -15.30 -9.23 -3.73
CA THR A 38 -15.20 -7.93 -3.05
C THR A 38 -13.74 -7.57 -2.78
N ALA A 39 -12.93 -8.51 -2.26
CA ALA A 39 -11.51 -8.31 -2.03
C ALA A 39 -10.78 -7.89 -3.32
N LYS A 40 -10.98 -8.61 -4.43
CA LYS A 40 -10.37 -8.25 -5.73
C LYS A 40 -10.71 -6.83 -6.21
N LYS A 41 -11.93 -6.37 -5.97
CA LYS A 41 -12.34 -4.99 -6.34
C LYS A 41 -11.65 -3.96 -5.47
N LEU A 42 -11.65 -4.17 -4.15
CA LEU A 42 -10.99 -3.27 -3.20
C LEU A 42 -9.48 -3.22 -3.45
N ASP A 43 -8.83 -4.38 -3.51
CA ASP A 43 -7.40 -4.51 -3.74
C ASP A 43 -6.98 -3.88 -5.08
N SER A 44 -7.79 -4.02 -6.14
CA SER A 44 -7.53 -3.35 -7.42
C SER A 44 -7.66 -1.83 -7.33
N ALA A 45 -8.63 -1.32 -6.56
CA ALA A 45 -8.77 0.12 -6.33
C ALA A 45 -7.59 0.67 -5.51
N THR A 46 -7.18 -0.04 -4.46
CA THR A 46 -5.99 0.31 -3.67
C THR A 46 -4.72 0.27 -4.49
N SER A 47 -4.53 -0.76 -5.33
CA SER A 47 -3.40 -0.86 -6.26
C SER A 47 -3.34 0.33 -7.22
N LYS A 48 -4.49 0.75 -7.78
CA LYS A 48 -4.56 1.94 -8.65
C LYS A 48 -4.20 3.22 -7.91
N ALA A 49 -4.67 3.38 -6.68
CA ALA A 49 -4.32 4.51 -5.84
C ALA A 49 -2.80 4.56 -5.56
N ILE A 50 -2.18 3.40 -5.28
CA ILE A 50 -0.72 3.31 -5.10
C ILE A 50 0.01 3.67 -6.40
N GLU A 51 -0.39 3.13 -7.55
CA GLU A 51 0.23 3.42 -8.85
C GLU A 51 0.08 4.88 -9.28
N SER A 52 -1.05 5.52 -8.97
CA SER A 52 -1.26 6.97 -9.21
C SER A 52 -0.66 7.85 -8.11
N LEU A 53 0.05 7.24 -7.16
CA LEU A 53 0.58 7.86 -5.96
C LEU A 53 -0.49 8.67 -5.20
N ASP A 54 -1.76 8.27 -5.18
CA ASP A 54 -2.86 9.01 -4.57
C ASP A 54 -3.21 8.57 -3.14
N PRO A 55 -2.68 9.24 -2.09
CA PRO A 55 -3.00 8.91 -0.71
C PRO A 55 -4.45 9.25 -0.36
N THR A 56 -5.11 10.17 -1.08
CA THR A 56 -6.50 10.58 -0.80
C THR A 56 -7.52 9.54 -1.25
N ALA A 57 -7.13 8.67 -2.19
CA ALA A 57 -7.93 7.55 -2.66
C ALA A 57 -7.83 6.32 -1.74
N LEU A 58 -6.94 6.33 -0.74
CA LEU A 58 -6.82 5.25 0.24
C LEU A 58 -7.89 5.39 1.33
N THR A 59 -8.80 4.42 1.37
CA THR A 59 -9.86 4.34 2.39
C THR A 59 -9.40 3.55 3.61
N TYR A 60 -10.27 3.46 4.63
CA TYR A 60 -10.01 2.67 5.83
C TYR A 60 -9.78 1.18 5.52
N GLU A 61 -10.48 0.66 4.52
CA GLU A 61 -10.49 -0.74 4.09
C GLU A 61 -9.35 -1.09 3.13
N SER A 62 -8.58 -0.09 2.67
CA SER A 62 -7.57 -0.28 1.63
C SER A 62 -6.39 -1.12 2.09
N ALA A 63 -5.91 -0.91 3.31
CA ALA A 63 -4.72 -1.56 3.85
C ALA A 63 -4.62 -1.39 5.37
N CYS A 64 -4.12 -2.41 6.08
CA CYS A 64 -3.90 -2.30 7.53
C CYS A 64 -2.84 -1.23 7.88
N GLY A 65 -1.88 -1.02 6.98
CA GLY A 65 -0.87 0.03 6.97
C GLY A 65 -1.21 1.20 6.05
N ARG A 66 -2.49 1.57 5.87
CA ARG A 66 -2.87 2.70 4.99
C ARG A 66 -2.13 4.02 5.29
N ILE A 67 -1.83 4.29 6.56
CA ILE A 67 -1.15 5.52 7.00
C ILE A 67 0.32 5.52 6.54
N PRO A 68 1.13 4.49 6.84
CA PRO A 68 2.49 4.43 6.33
C PRO A 68 2.56 4.34 4.80
N VAL A 69 1.61 3.65 4.15
CA VAL A 69 1.51 3.66 2.68
C VAL A 69 1.24 5.07 2.17
N ALA A 70 0.28 5.80 2.74
CA ALA A 70 -0.03 7.18 2.34
C ALA A 70 1.19 8.11 2.50
N GLY A 71 1.94 7.99 3.60
CA GLY A 71 3.19 8.72 3.79
C GLY A 71 4.24 8.41 2.74
N LEU A 72 4.40 7.13 2.38
CA LEU A 72 5.26 6.72 1.26
C LEU A 72 4.82 7.31 -0.07
N LEU A 73 3.51 7.37 -0.37
CA LEU A 73 3.01 7.99 -1.61
C LEU A 73 3.33 9.49 -1.68
N LEU A 74 3.22 10.21 -0.55
CA LEU A 74 3.61 11.62 -0.46
C LEU A 74 5.11 11.81 -0.72
N THR A 75 5.95 10.99 -0.07
CA THR A 75 7.40 10.98 -0.29
C THR A 75 7.75 10.64 -1.74
N ALA A 76 7.15 9.61 -2.32
CA ALA A 76 7.38 9.20 -3.70
C ALA A 76 7.05 10.31 -4.70
N ARG A 77 5.92 11.03 -4.51
CA ARG A 77 5.60 12.22 -5.32
C ARG A 77 6.66 13.30 -5.22
N LYS A 78 7.13 13.58 -4.01
CA LYS A 78 8.13 14.62 -3.74
C LYS A 78 9.46 14.34 -4.46
N HIS A 79 9.86 13.07 -4.52
CA HIS A 79 11.07 12.62 -5.21
C HIS A 79 10.85 12.31 -6.70
N GLY A 80 9.64 12.51 -7.23
CA GLY A 80 9.32 12.28 -8.64
C GLY A 80 9.35 10.82 -9.06
N LEU A 81 9.17 9.90 -8.11
CA LEU A 81 9.17 8.46 -8.37
C LEU A 81 7.88 8.02 -9.08
N GLN A 82 7.92 6.82 -9.64
CA GLN A 82 6.77 6.09 -10.16
C GLN A 82 6.56 4.81 -9.36
N ALA A 83 5.30 4.44 -9.15
CA ALA A 83 4.95 3.16 -8.54
C ALA A 83 4.54 2.16 -9.62
N LYS A 84 5.01 0.92 -9.48
CA LYS A 84 4.62 -0.20 -10.35
C LYS A 84 4.24 -1.41 -9.53
N THR A 85 3.07 -1.97 -9.83
CA THR A 85 2.65 -3.25 -9.26
C THR A 85 3.46 -4.40 -9.85
N ILE A 86 4.00 -5.26 -8.99
CA ILE A 86 4.71 -6.50 -9.35
C ILE A 86 3.76 -7.69 -9.29
N ASP A 87 2.96 -7.79 -8.23
CA ASP A 87 1.94 -8.82 -8.07
C ASP A 87 0.79 -8.30 -7.20
N LEU A 88 -0.42 -8.82 -7.46
CA LEU A 88 -1.63 -8.50 -6.72
C LEU A 88 -2.49 -9.75 -6.61
N ARG A 89 -2.63 -10.27 -5.40
CA ARG A 89 -3.31 -11.55 -5.11
C ARG A 89 -4.04 -11.49 -3.78
N ASN A 90 -4.76 -12.54 -3.44
CA ASN A 90 -5.28 -12.74 -2.09
C ASN A 90 -5.10 -14.19 -1.62
N SER A 91 -5.36 -14.45 -0.34
CA SER A 91 -5.19 -15.78 0.27
C SER A 91 -6.02 -16.87 -0.43
N GLY A 92 -7.13 -16.53 -1.09
CA GLY A 92 -7.94 -17.44 -1.90
C GLY A 92 -7.32 -17.84 -3.25
N ASP A 93 -6.23 -17.20 -3.69
CA ASP A 93 -5.44 -17.60 -4.86
C ASP A 93 -4.46 -18.74 -4.55
N THR A 94 -4.36 -19.15 -3.28
CA THR A 94 -3.53 -20.28 -2.83
C THR A 94 -4.39 -21.54 -2.61
N ALA A 95 -4.56 -21.98 -1.37
CA ALA A 95 -5.39 -23.12 -0.97
C ALA A 95 -6.50 -22.73 0.04
N GLY A 96 -6.67 -21.44 0.33
CA GLY A 96 -7.63 -20.93 1.30
C GLY A 96 -9.08 -20.93 0.80
N SER A 97 -10.03 -20.83 1.74
CA SER A 97 -11.43 -20.53 1.39
C SER A 97 -11.53 -19.18 0.69
N LYS A 98 -12.54 -19.04 -0.18
CA LYS A 98 -12.86 -17.79 -0.90
C LYS A 98 -13.95 -16.96 -0.20
N ASP A 99 -14.43 -17.41 0.95
CA ASP A 99 -15.49 -16.75 1.71
C ASP A 99 -14.99 -15.52 2.47
N GLN A 100 -13.75 -15.59 2.97
CA GLN A 100 -13.06 -14.51 3.65
C GLN A 100 -11.56 -14.58 3.34
N VAL A 101 -11.08 -13.62 2.55
CA VAL A 101 -9.68 -13.58 2.11
C VAL A 101 -8.96 -12.35 2.62
N VAL A 102 -7.62 -12.39 2.56
CA VAL A 102 -6.73 -11.26 2.82
C VAL A 102 -6.01 -10.92 1.52
N GLY A 103 -6.04 -9.64 1.14
CA GLY A 103 -5.38 -9.11 -0.05
C GLY A 103 -3.89 -8.83 0.17
N TYR A 104 -3.08 -9.08 -0.85
CA TYR A 104 -1.63 -8.89 -0.88
C TYR A 104 -1.22 -8.17 -2.15
N GLY A 105 -0.40 -7.13 -2.02
CA GLY A 105 0.17 -6.41 -3.16
C GLY A 105 1.67 -6.19 -2.96
N ALA A 106 2.44 -6.39 -4.03
CA ALA A 106 3.85 -6.07 -4.09
C ALA A 106 4.07 -4.94 -5.08
N TYR A 107 4.75 -3.87 -4.65
CA TYR A 107 4.96 -2.66 -5.44
C TYR A 107 6.43 -2.24 -5.37
N VAL A 108 6.94 -1.68 -6.46
CA VAL A 108 8.27 -1.05 -6.52
C VAL A 108 8.11 0.42 -6.86
N PHE A 109 8.98 1.25 -6.27
CA PHE A 109 9.06 2.68 -6.52
C PHE A 109 10.43 3.01 -7.11
N TYR A 110 10.47 3.75 -8.23
CA TYR A 110 11.70 4.05 -8.98
C TYR A 110 11.64 5.39 -9.71
#